data_AF-A0A7S3KUU8-F1
#
_entry.id   AF-A0A7S3KUU8-F1
#
_cell.length_a   1.000
_cell.length_b   1.000
_cell.length_c   1.000
_cell.angle_alpha   90.00
_cell.angle_beta   90.00
_cell.angle_gamma   90.00
#
_symmetry.space_group_name_H-M   'P 1'
#
loop_
_entity.id
_entity.type
_entity.pdbx_description
1 polymer ?
#
loop_
_entity_poly.entity_id
_entity_poly.type
_entity_poly.pdbx_seq_one_letter_code
_entity_poly.pdbx_strand_id
1 'polypeptide(L)'
;EISFLGTTYFFAKYGSKMLANWNKMYDSSSTVIFVVDTTNSAQIASSLSEFEILMEDQQLEGKPICLAFNKNDQEIKESTLEYYYEMFDVEFHQESRDNFEC
;
A
#
# COMPACT_ATOMS: atom_id res chain seq x y z
N GLU A 1 10.56 5.87 14.38
CA GLU A 1 10.94 7.07 13.58
C GLU A 1 12.21 6.73 12.83
N ILE A 2 12.22 6.97 11.52
CA ILE A 2 13.43 6.81 10.70
C ILE A 2 13.60 8.10 9.91
N SER A 3 14.79 8.69 9.96
CA SER A 3 15.15 9.84 9.14
C SER A 3 15.97 9.36 7.95
N PHE A 4 15.52 9.67 6.74
CA PHE A 4 16.24 9.37 5.51
C PHE A 4 16.28 10.61 4.62
N LEU A 5 17.48 11.03 4.22
CA LEU A 5 17.73 12.24 3.41
C LEU A 5 17.05 13.52 3.95
N GLY A 6 16.96 13.67 5.27
CA GLY A 6 16.34 14.86 5.90
C GLY A 6 14.81 14.80 6.00
N THR A 7 14.18 13.74 5.48
CA THR A 7 12.75 13.47 5.63
C THR A 7 12.52 12.50 6.79
N THR A 8 11.57 12.83 7.67
CA THR A 8 11.17 11.97 8.79
C THR A 8 10.00 11.10 8.38
N TYR A 9 10.18 9.78 8.50
CA TYR A 9 9.15 8.79 8.24
C TYR A 9 8.58 8.22 9.54
N PHE A 10 7.26 8.24 9.65
CA PHE A 10 6.52 7.62 10.74
C PHE A 10 6.00 6.27 10.28
N PHE A 11 6.54 5.20 10.85
CA PHE A 11 6.05 3.84 10.62
C PHE A 11 5.08 3.48 11.74
N ALA A 12 3.83 3.29 11.36
CA ALA A 12 2.80 2.86 12.29
C ALA A 12 2.48 1.39 11.97
N LYS A 13 3.06 0.46 12.74
CA LYS A 13 2.71 -0.96 12.64
C LYS A 13 1.39 -1.19 13.35
N TYR A 14 0.34 -1.32 12.57
CA TYR A 14 -0.97 -1.66 13.08
C TYR A 14 -1.43 -2.95 12.39
N GLY A 15 -1.58 -4.03 13.15
CA GLY A 15 -2.33 -5.18 12.66
C GLY A 15 -3.80 -4.80 12.47
N SER A 16 -4.55 -5.60 11.73
CA SER A 16 -5.98 -5.37 11.41
C SER A 16 -6.87 -5.07 12.63
N LYS A 17 -6.48 -5.50 13.83
CA LYS A 17 -7.16 -5.16 15.10
C LYS A 17 -7.06 -3.68 15.52
N MET A 18 -6.29 -2.87 14.82
CA MET A 18 -6.03 -1.46 15.15
C MET A 18 -6.45 -0.48 14.05
N LEU A 19 -7.22 -0.92 13.03
CA LEU A 19 -7.73 -0.05 11.96
C LEU A 19 -8.42 1.21 12.49
N ALA A 20 -9.20 1.08 13.57
CA ALA A 20 -9.91 2.18 14.20
C ALA A 20 -8.99 3.31 14.74
N ASN A 21 -7.68 3.11 14.78
CA ASN A 21 -6.71 4.13 15.20
C ASN A 21 -5.91 4.74 14.04
N TRP A 22 -6.03 4.23 12.81
CA TRP A 22 -5.26 4.73 11.67
C TRP A 22 -5.57 6.19 11.37
N ASN A 23 -6.85 6.55 11.49
CA ASN A 23 -7.34 7.90 11.26
C ASN A 23 -6.62 8.98 12.09
N LYS A 24 -6.11 8.64 13.28
CA LYS A 24 -5.35 9.56 14.14
C LYS A 24 -4.03 10.04 13.51
N MET A 25 -3.54 9.34 12.48
CA MET A 25 -2.27 9.64 11.83
C MET A 25 -2.45 10.39 10.50
N TYR A 26 -3.67 10.40 9.94
CA TYR A 26 -3.93 10.91 8.60
C TYR A 26 -3.62 12.40 8.48
N ASP A 27 -4.04 13.23 9.44
CA ASP A 27 -3.76 14.67 9.46
C ASP A 27 -2.28 15.01 9.41
N SER A 28 -1.46 14.27 10.16
CA SER A 28 -0.01 14.49 10.20
C SER A 28 0.77 13.91 9.01
N SER A 29 0.08 13.15 8.14
CA SER A 29 0.72 12.45 7.02
C SER A 29 0.53 13.22 5.72
N SER A 30 1.64 13.47 5.00
CA SER A 30 1.61 14.07 3.66
C SER A 30 1.30 13.06 2.55
N THR A 31 1.52 11.76 2.81
CA THR A 31 1.37 10.68 1.85
C THR A 31 1.05 9.39 2.61
N VAL A 32 0.27 8.50 2.00
CA VAL A 32 0.01 7.16 2.52
C VAL A 32 0.66 6.12 1.61
N ILE A 33 1.30 5.11 2.22
CA ILE A 33 1.79 3.93 1.50
C ILE A 33 1.05 2.72 2.07
N PHE A 34 0.17 2.12 1.27
CA PHE A 34 -0.56 0.91 1.63
C PHE A 34 0.18 -0.30 1.03
N VAL A 35 0.67 -1.20 1.89
CA VAL A 35 1.51 -2.32 1.47
C VAL A 35 0.71 -3.62 1.53
N VAL A 36 0.63 -4.31 0.39
CA VAL A 36 -0.02 -5.61 0.26
C VAL A 36 1.06 -6.69 0.21
N ASP A 37 0.94 -7.71 1.05
CA ASP A 37 1.79 -8.90 1.00
C ASP A 37 1.25 -9.86 -0.07
N THR A 38 1.90 -9.89 -1.24
CA THR A 38 1.41 -10.67 -2.39
C THR A 38 1.58 -12.18 -2.22
N THR A 39 2.28 -12.63 -1.18
CA THR A 39 2.48 -14.06 -0.88
C THR A 39 1.36 -14.65 -0.04
N ASN A 40 0.51 -13.79 0.55
CA ASN A 40 -0.54 -14.20 1.48
C ASN A 40 -1.93 -14.02 0.88
N SER A 41 -2.27 -14.90 -0.07
CA SER A 41 -3.56 -14.88 -0.77
C SER A 41 -4.77 -14.98 0.16
N ALA A 42 -4.62 -15.62 1.33
CA ALA A 42 -5.70 -15.71 2.32
C ALA A 42 -6.09 -14.35 2.93
N GLN A 43 -5.22 -13.34 2.87
CA GLN A 43 -5.47 -12.01 3.44
C GLN A 43 -5.86 -10.96 2.40
N ILE A 44 -5.83 -11.27 1.10
CA ILE A 44 -6.07 -10.26 0.06
C ILE A 44 -7.44 -9.58 0.19
N ALA A 45 -8.50 -10.35 0.47
CA ALA A 45 -9.84 -9.81 0.66
C ALA A 45 -9.92 -8.88 1.88
N SER A 46 -9.18 -9.21 2.95
CA SER A 46 -9.05 -8.33 4.11
C SER A 46 -8.32 -7.05 3.72
N SER A 47 -7.19 -7.15 3.02
CA SER A 47 -6.42 -6.00 2.57
C SER A 47 -7.21 -5.08 1.64
N LEU A 48 -8.04 -5.62 0.75
CA LEU A 48 -8.93 -4.80 -0.09
C LEU A 48 -9.96 -4.07 0.76
N SER A 49 -10.66 -4.76 1.66
CA SER A 49 -11.65 -4.12 2.54
C SER A 49 -11.03 -3.02 3.41
N GLU A 50 -9.81 -3.24 3.91
CA GLU A 50 -9.06 -2.24 4.68
C GLU A 50 -8.65 -1.04 3.83
N PHE A 51 -8.29 -1.28 2.56
CA PHE A 51 -7.98 -0.23 1.61
C PHE A 51 -9.21 0.59 1.23
N GLU A 52 -10.36 -0.04 0.97
CA GLU A 52 -11.62 0.66 0.70
C GLU A 52 -12.03 1.59 1.86
N ILE A 53 -11.95 1.08 3.11
CA ILE A 53 -12.21 1.90 4.31
C ILE A 53 -11.26 3.11 4.38
N LEU A 54 -10.00 2.94 3.99
CA LEU A 54 -9.03 4.02 3.95
C LEU A 54 -9.39 5.06 2.88
N MET A 55 -9.82 4.63 1.69
CA MET A 55 -10.21 5.52 0.60
C MET A 55 -11.49 6.32 0.90
N GLU A 56 -12.34 5.84 1.80
CA GLU A 56 -13.55 6.54 2.25
C GLU A 56 -13.28 7.62 3.32
N ASP A 57 -12.08 7.68 3.92
CA ASP A 57 -11.78 8.65 4.98
C ASP A 57 -11.50 10.05 4.41
N GLN A 58 -12.33 11.02 4.78
CA GLN A 58 -12.23 12.41 4.33
C GLN A 58 -10.90 13.09 4.67
N GLN A 59 -10.17 12.64 5.71
CA GLN A 59 -8.85 13.20 6.05
C GLN A 59 -7.78 12.86 5.01
N LEU A 60 -8.05 11.90 4.12
CA LEU A 60 -7.16 11.51 3.03
C LEU A 60 -7.55 12.10 1.69
N GLU A 61 -8.64 12.88 1.62
CA GLU A 61 -9.06 13.54 0.40
C GLU A 61 -7.93 14.44 -0.15
N GLY A 62 -7.55 14.21 -1.41
CA GLY A 62 -6.48 14.95 -2.09
C GLY A 62 -5.05 14.59 -1.66
N LYS A 63 -4.85 13.65 -0.73
CA LYS A 63 -3.51 13.17 -0.37
C LYS A 63 -3.07 12.05 -1.32
N PRO A 64 -1.80 12.03 -1.76
CA PRO A 64 -1.28 10.95 -2.57
C PRO A 64 -1.26 9.64 -1.78
N ILE A 65 -1.72 8.57 -2.42
CA ILE A 65 -1.74 7.21 -1.88
C ILE A 65 -0.97 6.31 -2.84
N CYS A 66 0.01 5.59 -2.31
CA CYS A 66 0.80 4.59 -3.04
C CYS A 66 0.35 3.20 -2.59
N LEU A 67 -0.13 2.40 -3.54
CA LEU A 67 -0.40 0.98 -3.33
C LEU A 67 0.84 0.16 -3.73
N ALA A 68 1.44 -0.53 -2.77
CA ALA A 68 2.66 -1.30 -2.98
C ALA A 68 2.41 -2.80 -2.83
N PHE A 69 2.42 -3.52 -3.95
CA PHE A 69 2.38 -4.98 -4.00
C PHE A 69 3.77 -5.55 -3.70
N ASN A 70 3.99 -5.94 -2.44
CA ASN A 70 5.29 -6.28 -1.90
C ASN A 70 5.52 -7.79 -1.85
N LYS A 71 6.80 -8.20 -1.91
CA LYS A 71 7.30 -9.58 -1.93
C LYS A 71 7.15 -10.33 -3.26
N ASN A 72 7.13 -9.59 -4.36
CA ASN A 72 7.11 -10.17 -5.71
C ASN A 72 8.40 -10.91 -6.10
N ASP A 73 9.45 -10.83 -5.27
CA ASP A 73 10.65 -11.65 -5.37
C ASP A 73 10.44 -13.12 -4.96
N GLN A 74 9.33 -13.42 -4.28
CA GLN A 74 8.98 -14.79 -3.89
C GLN A 74 8.20 -15.49 -5.01
N GLU A 75 8.13 -16.82 -4.99
CA GLU A 75 7.35 -17.59 -5.97
C GLU A 75 5.86 -17.24 -5.86
N ILE A 76 5.45 -16.30 -6.71
CA ILE A 76 4.07 -15.89 -6.91
C ILE A 76 3.72 -16.22 -8.35
N LYS A 77 2.58 -16.86 -8.55
CA LYS A 77 2.10 -17.11 -9.91
C LYS A 77 1.75 -15.75 -10.54
N GLU A 78 2.14 -15.54 -11.78
CA GLU A 78 1.83 -14.31 -12.52
C GLU A 78 0.32 -13.99 -12.50
N SER A 79 -0.52 -15.02 -12.65
CA SER A 79 -1.98 -14.95 -12.51
C SER A 79 -2.46 -14.40 -11.16
N THR A 80 -1.65 -14.50 -10.10
CA THR A 80 -1.98 -13.98 -8.77
C THR A 80 -1.77 -12.46 -8.69
N LEU A 81 -0.77 -11.93 -9.40
CA LEU A 81 -0.55 -10.47 -9.47
C LEU A 81 -1.62 -9.80 -10.33
N GLU A 82 -1.95 -10.37 -11.49
CA GLU A 82 -3.06 -9.91 -12.34
C GLU A 82 -4.37 -9.84 -11.56
N TYR A 83 -4.68 -10.90 -10.81
CA TYR A 83 -5.85 -10.94 -9.92
C TYR A 83 -5.84 -9.83 -8.88
N TYR A 84 -4.68 -9.48 -8.32
CA TYR A 84 -4.59 -8.39 -7.35
C TYR A 84 -4.80 -7.02 -8.00
N TYR A 85 -4.29 -6.80 -9.21
CA TYR A 85 -4.55 -5.55 -9.93
C TYR A 85 -6.03 -5.38 -10.26
N GLU A 86 -6.68 -6.45 -10.71
CA GLU A 86 -8.13 -6.45 -10.95
C GLU A 86 -8.93 -6.19 -9.66
N MET A 87 -8.57 -6.83 -8.54
CA MET A 87 -9.29 -6.65 -7.27
C MET A 87 -9.22 -5.22 -6.74
N PHE A 88 -8.07 -4.56 -6.90
CA PHE A 88 -7.87 -3.19 -6.39
C PHE A 88 -8.26 -2.12 -7.42
N ASP A 89 -8.78 -2.51 -8.58
CA ASP A 89 -9.15 -1.63 -9.70
C ASP A 89 -8.01 -0.67 -10.09
N VAL A 90 -6.78 -1.20 -10.15
CA VAL A 90 -5.58 -0.44 -10.50
C VAL A 90 -5.01 -0.89 -11.83
N GLU A 91 -4.69 0.06 -12.69
CA GLU A 91 -4.00 -0.22 -13.95
C GLU A 91 -2.52 -0.55 -13.71
N PHE A 92 -2.05 -1.65 -14.30
CA PHE A 92 -0.65 -2.01 -14.27
C PHE A 92 0.14 -1.14 -15.24
N HIS A 93 0.85 -0.14 -14.71
CA HIS A 93 1.87 0.58 -15.47
C HIS A 93 3.25 -0.02 -15.20
N GLN A 94 3.70 -0.90 -16.11
CA GLN A 94 5.06 -1.39 -16.09
C GLN A 94 5.99 -0.29 -16.62
N GLU A 95 6.59 0.50 -15.73
CA GLU A 95 7.75 1.29 -16.13
C GLU A 95 8.94 0.35 -16.30
N SER A 96 9.44 0.26 -17.53
CA SER A 96 10.65 -0.48 -17.88
C SER A 96 11.79 -0.09 -16.94
N ARG A 97 12.45 -1.09 -16.34
CA ARG A 97 13.64 -0.90 -15.48
C ARG A 97 14.82 -0.22 -16.17
N ASP A 98 14.73 0.04 -17.47
CA ASP A 98 15.81 0.61 -18.29
C ASP A 98 16.11 2.09 -18.01
N ASN A 99 15.34 2.76 -17.14
CA ASN A 99 15.54 4.19 -16.83
C ASN A 99 16.23 4.47 -15.48
N PHE A 100 16.66 3.45 -14.74
CA PHE A 100 17.47 3.62 -13.52
C PHE A 100 18.87 3.04 -13.70
N GLU A 101 19.61 3.53 -14.69
CA GLU A 101 21.06 3.51 -14.66
C GLU A 101 21.52 4.74 -13.86
N CYS A 102 22.03 4.51 -12.63
CA CYS A 102 22.89 5.47 -11.92
C CYS A 102 24.35 5.18 -12.25
#